data_AF-A0A1W9ST22-F1
#
_entry.id   AF-A0A1W9ST22-F1
#
_cell.length_a   1.000
_cell.length_b   1.000
_cell.length_c   1.000
_cell.angle_alpha   90.00
_cell.angle_beta   90.00
_cell.angle_gamma   90.00
#
_symmetry.space_group_name_H-M   'P 1'
#
loop_
_entity.id
_entity.type
_entity.pdbx_description
1 polymer ?
#
loop_
_entity_poly.entity_id
_entity_poly.type
_entity_poly.pdbx_seq_one_letter_code
_entity_poly.pdbx_strand_id
1 'polypeptide(L)'
;IISKINEISNYYSSALHWNLKEIKETLPSLIQNVKDHYSEIGTLLNVKFHNKNGIDRFQKQFDTGFQTFMETSRKKAKEAQNREQLTIQPKEILTTATKAKITIKNFLGGLYYLTTDEIEIQENKLYLIEAKHSKNAKLPNIGDIKDGLLKMILYCNLKNVKISDKNYIAFPILKLTSSKLLSSYKTGNSEEEKQNFFEENKLNKKQINLINNLLIESNVNNIKIIISNL
;
A
#
# COMPACT_ATOMS: atom_id res chain seq x y z
N ILE A 1 18.90 -7.54 -8.05
CA ILE A 1 17.88 -6.51 -7.70
C ILE A 1 18.16 -5.17 -8.39
N ILE A 2 19.32 -4.53 -8.17
CA ILE A 2 19.66 -3.22 -8.77
C ILE A 2 19.50 -3.21 -10.30
N SER A 3 20.00 -4.23 -11.00
CA SER A 3 19.84 -4.36 -12.46
C SER A 3 18.37 -4.36 -12.91
N LYS A 4 17.46 -5.04 -12.19
CA LYS A 4 16.03 -5.03 -12.51
C LYS A 4 15.36 -3.69 -12.21
N ILE A 5 15.78 -2.98 -11.17
CA ILE A 5 15.30 -1.62 -10.90
C ILE A 5 15.70 -0.70 -12.06
N ASN A 6 16.94 -0.79 -12.53
CA ASN A 6 17.41 -0.03 -13.68
C ASN A 6 16.67 -0.42 -14.97
N GLU A 7 16.39 -1.71 -15.18
CA GLU A 7 15.60 -2.17 -16.34
C GLU A 7 14.20 -1.54 -16.33
N ILE A 8 13.50 -1.58 -15.19
CA ILE A 8 12.16 -0.99 -15.03
C ILE A 8 12.21 0.52 -15.26
N SER A 9 13.20 1.21 -14.69
CA SER A 9 13.35 2.67 -14.83
C SER A 9 13.59 3.11 -16.27
N ASN A 10 14.13 2.23 -17.11
CA ASN A 10 14.42 2.50 -18.52
C ASN A 10 13.44 1.80 -19.47
N TYR A 11 12.36 1.21 -18.94
CA TYR A 11 11.40 0.49 -19.77
C TYR A 11 10.37 1.45 -20.37
N TYR A 12 10.39 1.58 -21.70
CA TYR A 12 9.57 2.56 -22.42
C TYR A 12 8.14 2.10 -22.73
N SER A 13 7.83 0.80 -22.57
CA SER A 13 6.49 0.28 -22.85
C SER A 13 5.60 0.27 -21.61
N SER A 14 4.30 0.06 -21.80
CA SER A 14 3.32 0.03 -20.70
C SER A 14 3.62 -1.09 -19.68
N ALA A 15 3.10 -0.96 -18.46
CA ALA A 15 3.12 -2.03 -17.45
C ALA A 15 2.53 -3.38 -17.95
N LEU A 16 1.55 -3.35 -18.86
CA LEU A 16 1.01 -4.59 -19.47
C LEU A 16 2.09 -5.32 -20.28
N HIS A 17 2.77 -4.62 -21.18
CA HIS A 17 3.86 -5.15 -21.98
C HIS A 17 5.01 -5.68 -21.11
N TRP A 18 5.36 -4.93 -20.05
CA TRP A 18 6.34 -5.38 -19.07
C TRP A 18 5.94 -6.72 -18.44
N ASN A 19 4.71 -6.81 -17.93
CA ASN A 19 4.21 -8.03 -17.29
C ASN A 19 4.17 -9.22 -18.26
N LEU A 20 3.77 -8.99 -19.51
CA LEU A 20 3.76 -10.04 -20.55
C LEU A 20 5.16 -10.53 -20.87
N LYS A 21 6.14 -9.62 -21.01
CA LYS A 21 7.55 -9.96 -21.19
C LYS A 21 8.07 -10.80 -20.02
N GLU A 22 7.87 -10.34 -18.79
CA GLU A 22 8.37 -11.04 -17.60
C GLU A 22 7.75 -12.43 -17.44
N ILE A 23 6.45 -12.59 -17.73
CA ILE A 23 5.77 -13.89 -17.72
C ILE A 23 6.40 -14.85 -18.73
N LYS A 24 6.74 -14.35 -19.93
CA LYS A 24 7.25 -15.19 -21.02
C LYS A 24 8.74 -15.50 -20.88
N GLU A 25 9.55 -14.53 -20.49
CA GLU A 25 11.01 -14.60 -20.58
C GLU A 25 11.68 -14.87 -19.22
N THR A 26 11.24 -14.18 -18.17
CA THR A 26 11.93 -14.17 -16.88
C THR A 26 11.37 -15.21 -15.91
N LEU A 27 10.04 -15.35 -15.85
CA LEU A 27 9.38 -16.16 -14.85
C LEU A 27 9.67 -17.67 -14.96
N PRO A 28 9.77 -18.29 -16.15
CA PRO A 28 10.07 -19.73 -16.25
C PRO A 28 11.44 -20.08 -15.67
N SER A 29 12.48 -19.30 -15.98
CA SER A 29 13.83 -19.52 -15.45
C SER A 29 13.91 -19.23 -13.94
N LEU A 30 13.20 -18.20 -13.47
CA LEU A 30 13.11 -17.89 -12.04
C LEU A 30 12.44 -19.02 -11.24
N ILE A 31 11.36 -19.59 -11.75
CA ILE A 31 10.68 -20.74 -11.14
C ILE A 31 11.64 -21.92 -11.01
N GLN A 32 12.41 -22.20 -12.06
CA GLN A 32 13.39 -23.28 -12.05
C GLN A 32 14.49 -23.02 -11.01
N ASN A 33 15.06 -21.81 -11.01
CA ASN A 33 16.07 -21.42 -10.02
C ASN A 33 15.56 -21.58 -8.58
N VAL A 34 14.31 -21.18 -8.31
CA VAL A 34 13.70 -21.38 -6.97
C VAL A 34 13.61 -22.85 -6.62
N LYS A 35 13.16 -23.71 -7.55
CA LYS A 35 13.05 -25.16 -7.31
C LYS A 35 14.41 -25.81 -7.01
N ASP A 36 15.46 -25.33 -7.65
CA ASP A 36 16.79 -25.91 -7.52
C ASP A 36 17.45 -25.49 -6.21
N HIS A 37 17.51 -24.19 -5.93
CA HIS A 37 18.07 -23.67 -4.68
C HIS A 37 17.30 -24.17 -3.44
N TYR A 38 15.97 -24.26 -3.51
CA TYR A 38 15.17 -24.76 -2.39
C TYR A 38 15.46 -26.25 -2.10
N SER A 39 15.78 -27.02 -3.14
CA SER A 39 16.20 -28.41 -3.03
C SER A 39 17.62 -28.51 -2.47
N GLU A 40 18.54 -27.69 -2.97
CA GLU A 40 19.94 -27.64 -2.52
C GLU A 40 20.05 -27.29 -1.04
N ILE A 41 19.32 -26.26 -0.58
CA ILE A 41 19.28 -25.89 0.84
C ILE A 41 18.78 -27.06 1.69
N GLY A 42 17.76 -27.80 1.21
CA GLY A 42 17.23 -28.96 1.92
C GLY A 42 18.26 -30.06 2.09
N THR A 43 19.01 -30.35 1.02
CA THR A 43 20.10 -31.33 1.04
C THR A 43 21.25 -30.87 1.96
N LEU A 44 21.70 -29.61 1.82
CA LEU A 44 22.81 -29.06 2.58
C LEU A 44 22.54 -29.01 4.09
N LEU A 45 21.31 -28.67 4.49
CA LEU A 45 20.91 -28.58 5.89
C LEU A 45 20.33 -29.90 6.44
N ASN A 46 20.19 -30.93 5.61
CA ASN A 46 19.52 -32.17 5.93
C ASN A 46 18.09 -31.97 6.50
N VAL A 47 17.34 -31.03 5.91
CA VAL A 47 15.96 -30.70 6.30
C VAL A 47 15.02 -31.01 5.15
N LYS A 48 13.91 -31.69 5.46
CA LYS A 48 12.86 -31.98 4.49
C LYS A 48 11.94 -30.79 4.32
N PHE A 49 11.96 -30.18 3.13
CA PHE A 49 11.02 -29.14 2.74
C PHE A 49 9.71 -29.69 2.13
N HIS A 50 8.73 -28.81 1.95
CA HIS A 50 7.50 -29.11 1.22
C HIS A 50 7.78 -29.50 -0.25
N ASN A 51 6.91 -30.32 -0.83
CA ASN A 51 7.07 -30.77 -2.22
C ASN A 51 6.89 -29.64 -3.24
N LYS A 52 7.43 -29.85 -4.46
CA LYS A 52 7.41 -28.87 -5.56
C LYS A 52 6.04 -28.71 -6.23
N ASN A 53 5.04 -29.53 -5.86
CA ASN A 53 3.72 -29.54 -6.50
C ASN A 53 3.01 -28.17 -6.44
N GLY A 54 3.24 -27.38 -5.39
CA GLY A 54 2.69 -26.03 -5.28
C GLY A 54 3.20 -25.11 -6.39
N ILE A 55 4.53 -25.10 -6.60
CA ILE A 55 5.17 -24.25 -7.61
C ILE A 55 4.95 -24.79 -9.03
N ASP A 56 4.83 -26.12 -9.21
CA ASP A 56 4.46 -26.71 -10.49
C ASP A 56 3.03 -26.33 -10.91
N ARG A 57 2.08 -26.35 -9.96
CA ARG A 57 0.71 -25.89 -10.22
C ARG A 57 0.66 -24.39 -10.52
N PHE A 58 1.53 -23.60 -9.92
CA PHE A 58 1.66 -22.19 -10.24
C PHE A 58 2.21 -22.00 -11.66
N GLN A 59 3.26 -22.72 -12.05
CA GLN A 59 3.83 -22.67 -13.41
C GLN A 59 2.79 -23.00 -14.49
N LYS A 60 1.97 -24.06 -14.28
CA LYS A 60 0.92 -24.45 -15.24
C LYS A 60 -0.13 -23.38 -15.50
N GLN A 61 -0.33 -22.41 -14.60
CA GLN A 61 -1.27 -21.30 -14.81
C GLN A 61 -0.81 -20.35 -15.92
N PHE A 62 0.48 -20.33 -16.23
CA PHE A 62 1.06 -19.52 -17.31
C PHE A 62 1.04 -20.28 -18.63
N ASP A 63 1.32 -21.59 -18.60
CA ASP A 63 1.32 -22.47 -19.77
C ASP A 63 -0.08 -22.61 -20.38
N THR A 64 -1.12 -22.50 -19.55
CA THR A 64 -2.54 -22.54 -19.97
C THR A 64 -3.06 -21.22 -20.53
N GLY A 65 -2.22 -20.16 -20.54
CA GLY A 65 -2.51 -18.89 -21.20
C GLY A 65 -2.69 -17.70 -20.26
N PHE A 66 -2.40 -16.52 -20.80
CA PHE A 66 -2.41 -15.23 -20.08
C PHE A 66 -3.75 -14.91 -19.39
N GLN A 67 -4.89 -15.24 -20.01
CA GLN A 67 -6.20 -14.96 -19.44
C GLN A 67 -6.45 -15.75 -18.16
N THR A 68 -6.16 -17.05 -18.14
CA THR A 68 -6.31 -17.91 -16.96
C THR A 68 -5.48 -17.40 -15.79
N PHE A 69 -4.24 -16.97 -16.05
CA PHE A 69 -3.40 -16.34 -15.03
C PHE A 69 -4.01 -15.04 -14.50
N MET A 70 -4.46 -14.15 -15.40
CA MET A 70 -5.09 -12.89 -14.99
C MET A 70 -6.33 -13.13 -14.12
N GLU A 71 -7.24 -14.01 -14.54
CA GLU A 71 -8.46 -14.34 -13.78
C GLU A 71 -8.13 -14.89 -12.40
N THR A 72 -7.21 -15.85 -12.34
CA THR A 72 -6.77 -16.44 -11.07
C THR A 72 -6.13 -15.39 -10.16
N SER A 73 -5.30 -14.51 -10.72
CA SER A 73 -4.67 -13.41 -9.99
C SER A 73 -5.70 -12.43 -9.44
N ARG A 74 -6.69 -12.02 -10.26
CA ARG A 74 -7.77 -11.12 -9.83
C ARG A 74 -8.68 -11.74 -8.79
N LYS A 75 -8.99 -13.03 -8.91
CA LYS A 75 -9.73 -13.77 -7.89
C LYS A 75 -9.01 -13.76 -6.55
N LYS A 76 -7.71 -14.10 -6.54
CA LYS A 76 -6.88 -14.08 -5.33
C LYS A 76 -6.79 -12.68 -4.71
N ALA A 77 -6.66 -11.63 -5.52
CA ALA A 77 -6.63 -10.25 -5.05
C ALA A 77 -7.95 -9.84 -4.38
N LYS A 78 -9.10 -10.20 -4.97
CA LYS A 78 -10.43 -9.97 -4.40
C LYS A 78 -10.63 -10.74 -3.09
N GLU A 79 -10.18 -11.99 -3.03
CA GLU A 79 -10.21 -12.81 -1.81
C GLU A 79 -9.33 -12.20 -0.70
N ALA A 80 -8.13 -11.70 -1.03
CA ALA A 80 -7.27 -11.00 -0.10
C ALA A 80 -7.94 -9.73 0.46
N GLN A 81 -8.55 -8.90 -0.40
CA GLN A 81 -9.33 -7.73 0.02
C GLN A 81 -10.47 -8.11 0.99
N ASN A 82 -11.18 -9.22 0.71
CA ASN A 82 -12.23 -9.71 1.60
C ASN A 82 -11.69 -10.11 2.98
N ARG A 83 -10.54 -10.81 3.03
CA ARG A 83 -9.90 -11.19 4.31
C ARG A 83 -9.44 -9.96 5.08
N GLU A 84 -8.83 -8.99 4.39
CA GLU A 84 -8.33 -7.75 4.99
C GLU A 84 -9.45 -6.92 5.61
N GLN A 85 -10.60 -6.82 4.93
CA GLN A 85 -11.77 -6.11 5.46
C GLN A 85 -12.26 -6.71 6.79
N LEU A 86 -12.21 -8.04 6.93
CA LEU A 86 -12.67 -8.75 8.13
C LEU A 86 -11.62 -8.76 9.25
N THR A 87 -10.38 -8.34 8.96
CA THR A 87 -9.26 -8.44 9.90
C THR A 87 -9.11 -7.15 10.70
N ILE A 88 -9.17 -7.28 12.02
CA ILE A 88 -8.82 -6.20 12.96
C ILE A 88 -7.30 -6.19 13.11
N GLN A 89 -6.63 -5.14 12.61
CA GLN A 89 -5.18 -5.00 12.74
C GLN A 89 -4.84 -4.18 13.99
N PRO A 90 -4.16 -4.72 15.02
CA PRO A 90 -3.88 -4.00 16.26
C PRO A 90 -2.92 -2.80 16.13
N LYS A 91 -2.32 -2.63 14.95
CA LYS A 91 -1.47 -1.48 14.57
C LYS A 91 -2.23 -0.40 13.80
N GLU A 92 -3.52 -0.60 13.58
CA GLU A 92 -4.43 0.39 13.05
C GLU A 92 -5.38 0.74 14.18
N ILE A 93 -5.24 1.94 14.74
CA ILE A 93 -6.23 2.44 15.69
C ILE A 93 -7.18 3.33 14.92
N LEU A 94 -8.35 2.77 14.66
CA LEU A 94 -9.39 3.37 13.85
C LEU A 94 -10.33 4.18 14.74
N THR A 95 -10.64 5.40 14.34
CA THR A 95 -11.67 6.22 15.01
C THR A 95 -13.07 5.75 14.60
N THR A 96 -13.21 5.21 13.40
CA THR A 96 -14.44 4.60 12.86
C THR A 96 -14.24 3.10 12.57
N ALA A 97 -15.25 2.26 12.79
CA ALA A 97 -15.17 0.82 12.55
C ALA A 97 -15.26 0.42 11.05
N THR A 98 -15.13 1.38 10.13
CA THR A 98 -15.49 1.20 8.72
C THR A 98 -14.26 0.97 7.84
N LYS A 99 -13.68 -0.23 7.92
CA LYS A 99 -12.78 -0.70 6.85
C LYS A 99 -13.57 -0.83 5.56
N ALA A 100 -13.17 -0.08 4.54
CA ALA A 100 -13.87 -0.06 3.26
C ALA A 100 -13.06 -0.75 2.16
N LYS A 101 -13.80 -1.41 1.27
CA LYS A 101 -13.26 -1.97 0.03
C LYS A 101 -13.21 -0.88 -1.02
N ILE A 102 -12.09 -0.79 -1.71
CA ILE A 102 -11.93 0.07 -2.89
C ILE A 102 -11.50 -0.79 -4.07
N THR A 103 -12.21 -0.67 -5.18
CA THR A 103 -11.84 -1.29 -6.45
C THR A 103 -11.51 -0.20 -7.45
N ILE A 104 -10.25 -0.16 -7.86
CA ILE A 104 -9.76 0.81 -8.84
C ILE A 104 -9.70 0.12 -10.19
N LYS A 105 -10.31 0.72 -11.21
CA LYS A 105 -10.16 0.30 -12.61
C LYS A 105 -9.27 1.33 -13.33
N ASN A 106 -8.14 0.90 -13.87
CA ASN A 106 -7.30 1.78 -14.69
C ASN A 106 -7.83 1.89 -16.13
N PHE A 107 -7.20 2.75 -16.93
CA PHE A 107 -7.59 2.99 -18.33
C PHE A 107 -7.39 1.77 -19.25
N LEU A 108 -6.52 0.82 -18.87
CA LEU A 108 -6.31 -0.45 -19.59
C LEU A 108 -7.30 -1.55 -19.15
N GLY A 109 -8.26 -1.23 -18.28
CA GLY A 109 -9.24 -2.20 -17.74
C GLY A 109 -8.71 -3.07 -16.59
N GLY A 110 -7.49 -2.85 -16.12
CA GLY A 110 -6.92 -3.55 -14.97
C GLY A 110 -7.63 -3.18 -13.66
N LEU A 111 -7.91 -4.19 -12.83
CA LEU A 111 -8.60 -4.05 -11.55
C LEU A 111 -7.64 -4.23 -10.37
N TYR A 112 -7.65 -3.26 -9.46
CA TYR A 112 -6.90 -3.28 -8.21
C TYR A 112 -7.90 -3.36 -7.05
N TYR A 113 -7.80 -4.41 -6.24
CA TYR A 113 -8.65 -4.64 -5.07
C TYR A 113 -7.86 -4.27 -3.83
N LEU A 114 -8.17 -3.12 -3.24
CA LEU A 114 -7.48 -2.56 -2.07
C LEU A 114 -8.47 -2.33 -0.94
N THR A 115 -7.95 -2.08 0.25
CA THR A 115 -8.72 -1.62 1.41
C THR A 115 -8.21 -0.26 1.85
N THR A 116 -9.11 0.50 2.46
CA THR A 116 -8.79 1.70 3.22
C THR A 116 -9.25 1.47 4.66
N ASP A 117 -8.47 1.98 5.59
CA ASP A 117 -8.63 1.69 7.01
C ASP A 117 -9.88 2.35 7.57
N GLU A 118 -10.08 3.64 7.24
CA GLU A 118 -11.30 4.38 7.55
C GLU A 118 -11.82 5.11 6.30
N ILE A 119 -13.13 5.39 6.30
CA ILE A 119 -13.76 6.30 5.35
C ILE A 119 -14.60 7.31 6.11
N GLU A 120 -14.64 8.53 5.60
CA GLU A 120 -15.57 9.54 6.07
C GLU A 120 -16.26 10.17 4.87
N ILE A 121 -17.58 10.36 4.97
CA ILE A 121 -18.39 10.98 3.92
C ILE A 121 -18.97 12.26 4.49
N GLN A 122 -18.64 13.38 3.86
CA GLN A 122 -19.26 14.67 4.14
C GLN A 122 -19.79 15.23 2.81
N GLU A 123 -21.11 15.35 2.70
CA GLU A 123 -21.79 15.82 1.48
C GLU A 123 -21.44 15.00 0.23
N ASN A 124 -20.62 15.55 -0.67
CA ASN A 124 -20.09 14.92 -1.88
C ASN A 124 -18.59 14.60 -1.81
N LYS A 125 -17.98 14.74 -0.63
CA LYS A 125 -16.57 14.46 -0.36
C LYS A 125 -16.43 13.09 0.31
N LEU A 126 -15.53 12.28 -0.22
CA LEU A 126 -15.15 10.98 0.35
C LEU A 126 -13.72 11.07 0.83
N TYR A 127 -13.50 11.01 2.13
CA TYR A 127 -12.16 10.94 2.71
C TYR A 127 -11.74 9.47 2.81
N LEU A 128 -10.62 9.14 2.17
CA LEU A 128 -10.01 7.80 2.18
C LEU A 128 -8.83 7.84 3.14
N ILE A 129 -8.98 7.25 4.32
CA ILE A 129 -8.02 7.39 5.41
C ILE A 129 -7.24 6.08 5.55
N GLU A 130 -5.91 6.18 5.42
CA GLU A 130 -4.96 5.11 5.75
C GLU A 130 -4.26 5.50 7.05
N ALA A 131 -4.26 4.61 8.04
CA ALA A 131 -3.74 4.87 9.39
C ALA A 131 -2.47 4.07 9.66
N LYS A 132 -1.43 4.73 10.19
CA LYS A 132 -0.23 4.06 10.70
C LYS A 132 -0.03 4.45 12.16
N HIS A 133 0.21 3.46 13.03
CA HIS A 133 0.30 3.68 14.47
C HIS A 133 1.69 3.34 15.06
N SER A 134 2.07 4.06 16.11
CA SER A 134 3.20 3.72 16.97
C SER A 134 2.83 3.73 18.44
N LYS A 135 3.06 2.60 19.13
CA LYS A 135 2.82 2.47 20.58
C LYS A 135 3.96 3.04 21.43
N ASN A 136 5.19 2.98 20.90
CA ASN A 136 6.40 3.21 21.68
C ASN A 136 7.17 4.46 21.26
N ALA A 137 6.87 5.03 20.10
CA ALA A 137 7.51 6.25 19.59
C ALA A 137 6.45 7.28 19.20
N LYS A 138 6.85 8.56 19.16
CA LYS A 138 5.96 9.70 18.81
C LYS A 138 5.44 9.67 17.37
N LEU A 139 6.10 8.90 16.50
CA LEU A 139 5.69 8.71 15.11
C LEU A 139 5.83 7.23 14.73
N PRO A 140 5.05 6.75 13.75
CA PRO A 140 5.31 5.49 13.06
C PRO A 140 6.70 5.45 12.44
N ASN A 141 7.21 4.25 12.20
CA ASN A 141 8.52 4.12 11.58
C ASN A 141 8.47 4.57 10.10
N ILE A 142 9.61 4.94 9.53
CA ILE A 142 9.66 5.45 8.15
C ILE A 142 9.19 4.44 7.10
N GLY A 143 9.36 3.13 7.37
CA GLY A 143 8.85 2.07 6.51
C GLY A 143 7.33 2.06 6.46
N ASP A 144 6.67 2.15 7.62
CA ASP A 144 5.21 2.23 7.72
C ASP A 144 4.65 3.48 7.03
N ILE A 145 5.34 4.63 7.18
CA ILE A 145 4.95 5.88 6.51
C ILE A 145 5.06 5.74 4.98
N LYS A 146 6.18 5.17 4.48
CA LYS A 146 6.37 4.92 3.05
C LYS A 146 5.34 3.96 2.48
N ASP A 147 4.99 2.92 3.23
CA ASP A 147 3.92 1.98 2.87
C ASP A 147 2.56 2.69 2.76
N GLY A 148 2.23 3.57 3.71
CA GLY A 148 1.04 4.40 3.62
C GLY A 148 1.03 5.32 2.38
N LEU A 149 2.15 5.98 2.10
CA LEU A 149 2.30 6.83 0.91
C LEU A 149 2.14 6.07 -0.41
N LEU A 150 2.51 4.79 -0.47
CA LEU A 150 2.32 3.97 -1.67
C LEU A 150 0.84 3.87 -2.07
N LYS A 151 -0.06 3.71 -1.10
CA LYS A 151 -1.51 3.75 -1.38
C LYS A 151 -1.97 5.15 -1.77
N MET A 152 -1.40 6.19 -1.15
CA MET A 152 -1.77 7.58 -1.46
C MET A 152 -1.50 7.95 -2.92
N ILE A 153 -0.41 7.44 -3.52
CA ILE A 153 -0.12 7.61 -4.96
C ILE A 153 -1.30 7.14 -5.83
N LEU A 154 -1.98 6.06 -5.44
CA LEU A 154 -3.15 5.57 -6.16
C LEU A 154 -4.39 6.42 -5.85
N TYR A 155 -4.59 6.78 -4.58
CA TYR A 155 -5.80 7.45 -4.12
C TYR A 155 -5.89 8.91 -4.61
N CYS A 156 -4.77 9.62 -4.74
CA CYS A 156 -4.76 11.00 -5.26
C CYS A 156 -5.04 11.07 -6.78
N ASN A 157 -4.93 9.94 -7.48
CA ASN A 157 -5.18 9.84 -8.92
C ASN A 157 -6.58 9.29 -9.26
N LEU A 158 -7.44 9.07 -8.27
CA LEU A 158 -8.78 8.54 -8.50
C LEU A 158 -9.66 9.55 -9.25
N LYS A 159 -10.32 9.06 -10.30
CA LYS A 159 -11.33 9.80 -11.07
C LYS A 159 -12.63 8.98 -11.10
N ASN A 160 -13.77 9.66 -11.20
CA ASN A 160 -15.10 9.02 -11.27
C ASN A 160 -15.40 8.10 -10.07
N VAL A 161 -15.12 8.57 -8.86
CA VAL A 161 -15.33 7.79 -7.63
C VAL A 161 -16.82 7.67 -7.35
N LYS A 162 -17.28 6.44 -7.10
CA LYS A 162 -18.70 6.13 -6.88
C LYS A 162 -18.91 5.25 -5.65
N ILE A 163 -19.97 5.55 -4.91
CA ILE A 163 -20.53 4.69 -3.85
C ILE A 163 -22.03 4.57 -4.14
N SER A 164 -22.52 3.34 -4.33
CA SER A 164 -23.92 3.07 -4.69
C SER A 164 -24.42 3.98 -5.83
N ASP A 165 -23.64 4.05 -6.91
CA ASP A 165 -23.85 4.90 -8.10
C ASP A 165 -23.86 6.42 -7.91
N LYS A 166 -23.73 6.92 -6.67
CA LYS A 166 -23.54 8.35 -6.40
C LYS A 166 -22.07 8.73 -6.54
N ASN A 167 -21.80 9.84 -7.24
CA ASN A 167 -20.45 10.35 -7.45
C ASN A 167 -19.92 11.12 -6.24
N TYR A 168 -18.62 10.98 -5.97
CA TYR A 168 -17.89 11.66 -4.91
C TYR A 168 -16.56 12.21 -5.41
N ILE A 169 -16.06 13.24 -4.73
CA ILE A 169 -14.69 13.73 -4.84
C ILE A 169 -13.88 13.06 -3.74
N ALA A 170 -12.85 12.29 -4.10
CA ALA A 170 -12.01 11.59 -3.13
C ALA A 170 -10.89 12.49 -2.59
N PHE A 171 -10.66 12.41 -1.28
CA PHE A 171 -9.59 13.09 -0.56
C PHE A 171 -8.76 12.06 0.20
N PRO A 172 -7.56 11.71 -0.29
CA PRO A 172 -6.66 10.80 0.42
C PRO A 172 -6.12 11.45 1.69
N ILE A 173 -6.15 10.70 2.79
CA ILE A 173 -5.60 11.11 4.08
C ILE A 173 -4.64 10.03 4.57
N LEU A 174 -3.41 10.42 4.87
CA LEU A 174 -2.49 9.60 5.67
C LEU A 174 -2.53 10.07 7.12
N LYS A 175 -3.03 9.21 7.99
CA LYS A 175 -3.19 9.47 9.43
C LYS A 175 -2.08 8.75 10.21
N LEU A 176 -1.24 9.52 10.88
CA LEU A 176 -0.17 9.01 11.73
C LEU A 176 -0.58 9.16 13.19
N THR A 177 -0.68 8.05 13.92
CA THR A 177 -1.12 8.07 15.32
C THR A 177 -0.04 7.56 16.26
N SER A 178 -0.03 8.09 17.48
CA SER A 178 0.84 7.59 18.54
C SER A 178 0.27 7.86 19.92
N SER A 179 0.40 6.88 20.82
CA SER A 179 0.07 7.04 22.25
C SER A 179 1.06 7.92 23.01
N LYS A 180 2.14 8.38 22.36
CA LYS A 180 3.18 9.25 22.94
C LYS A 180 3.05 10.72 22.50
N LEU A 181 2.07 11.03 21.66
CA LEU A 181 1.74 12.40 21.30
C LEU A 181 0.82 13.01 22.37
N LEU A 182 1.03 14.29 22.66
CA LEU A 182 0.27 15.11 23.60
C LEU A 182 -0.73 16.03 22.89
N SER A 183 -0.46 16.36 21.63
CA SER A 183 -1.35 17.16 20.79
C SER A 183 -1.36 16.65 19.35
N SER A 184 -2.20 17.27 18.53
CA SER A 184 -2.47 16.85 17.16
C SER A 184 -2.19 17.98 16.16
N TYR A 185 -1.88 17.61 14.93
CA TYR A 185 -1.68 18.50 13.80
C TYR A 185 -2.38 17.95 12.56
N LYS A 186 -2.99 18.81 11.76
CA LYS A 186 -3.58 18.44 10.46
C LYS A 186 -3.15 19.41 9.37
N THR A 187 -3.08 18.91 8.14
CA THR A 187 -2.90 19.77 6.96
C THR A 187 -3.95 20.87 6.93
N GLY A 188 -3.49 22.11 6.71
CA GLY A 188 -4.33 23.32 6.75
C GLY A 188 -4.23 24.10 8.06
N ASN A 189 -3.62 23.55 9.10
CA ASN A 189 -3.22 24.33 10.27
C ASN A 189 -2.15 25.37 9.93
N SER A 190 -2.12 26.46 10.69
CA SER A 190 -1.16 27.55 10.54
C SER A 190 0.27 27.13 10.90
N GLU A 191 1.25 27.94 10.51
CA GLU A 191 2.65 27.74 10.90
C GLU A 191 2.85 27.86 12.42
N GLU A 192 2.08 28.72 13.09
CA GLU A 192 2.06 28.83 14.55
C GLU A 192 1.54 27.55 15.21
N GLU A 193 0.41 27.01 14.72
CA GLU A 193 -0.14 25.73 15.20
C GLU A 193 0.84 24.57 14.98
N LYS A 194 1.56 24.57 13.85
CA LYS A 194 2.60 23.58 13.57
C LYS A 194 3.76 23.67 14.56
N GLN A 195 4.21 24.88 14.87
CA GLN A 195 5.30 25.11 15.82
C GLN A 195 4.89 24.71 17.24
N ASN A 196 3.68 25.09 17.67
CA ASN A 196 3.11 24.67 18.95
C ASN A 196 3.03 23.14 19.05
N PHE A 197 2.58 22.47 17.99
CA PHE A 197 2.58 21.00 17.93
C PHE A 197 3.99 20.40 18.11
N PHE A 198 5.04 20.98 17.49
CA PHE A 198 6.42 20.48 17.67
C PHE A 198 6.92 20.64 19.10
N GLU A 199 6.62 21.77 19.73
CA GLU A 199 7.06 22.13 21.08
C GLU A 199 6.34 21.29 22.14
N GLU A 200 5.00 21.23 22.08
CA GLU A 200 4.18 20.45 23.01
C GLU A 200 4.55 18.97 22.97
N ASN A 201 4.73 18.41 21.77
CA ASN A 201 5.13 17.03 21.60
C ASN A 201 6.62 16.80 21.83
N LYS A 202 7.43 17.82 22.13
CA LYS A 202 8.88 17.75 22.35
C LYS A 202 9.58 16.94 21.25
N LEU A 203 9.27 17.23 19.98
CA LEU A 203 9.82 16.50 18.85
C LEU A 203 11.30 16.82 18.67
N ASN A 204 12.10 15.80 18.36
CA ASN A 204 13.51 16.03 18.04
C ASN A 204 13.69 16.50 16.59
N LYS A 205 14.88 17.03 16.28
CA LYS A 205 15.21 17.56 14.95
C LYS A 205 14.96 16.56 13.81
N LYS A 206 15.21 15.26 14.02
CA LYS A 206 14.95 14.22 13.01
C LYS A 206 13.46 14.04 12.75
N GLN A 207 12.63 14.06 13.79
CA GLN A 207 11.17 13.95 13.69
C GLN A 207 10.58 15.18 13.01
N ILE A 208 11.04 16.38 13.37
CA ILE A 208 10.61 17.64 12.75
C ILE A 208 10.95 17.62 11.25
N ASN A 209 12.18 17.25 10.88
CA ASN A 209 12.59 17.15 9.48
C ASN A 209 11.75 16.12 8.70
N LEU A 210 11.45 14.97 9.31
CA LEU A 210 10.61 13.95 8.70
C LEU A 210 9.20 14.48 8.43
N ILE A 211 8.58 15.17 9.39
CA ILE A 211 7.25 15.75 9.24
C ILE A 211 7.26 16.84 8.16
N ASN A 212 8.23 17.75 8.18
CA ASN A 212 8.32 18.80 7.17
C ASN A 212 8.46 18.21 5.75
N ASN A 213 9.33 17.22 5.57
CA ASN A 213 9.48 16.54 4.27
C ASN A 213 8.18 15.83 3.85
N LEU A 214 7.50 15.18 4.80
CA LEU A 214 6.22 14.54 4.54
C LEU A 214 5.16 15.56 4.12
N LEU A 215 5.08 16.72 4.78
CA LEU A 215 4.13 17.78 4.44
C LEU A 215 4.41 18.38 3.05
N ILE A 216 5.68 18.57 2.69
CA ILE A 216 6.07 19.02 1.34
C ILE A 216 5.60 18.01 0.29
N GLU A 217 5.96 16.74 0.46
CA GLU A 217 5.55 15.66 -0.47
C GLU A 217 4.02 15.58 -0.57
N SER A 218 3.34 15.67 0.57
CA SER A 218 1.88 15.56 0.63
C SER A 218 1.19 16.73 -0.05
N ASN A 219 1.71 17.96 0.11
CA ASN A 219 1.18 19.13 -0.56
C ASN A 219 1.32 19.04 -2.08
N VAL A 220 2.48 18.61 -2.57
CA VAL A 220 2.72 18.41 -4.01
C VAL A 220 1.75 17.39 -4.62
N ASN A 221 1.40 16.34 -3.87
CA ASN A 221 0.56 15.24 -4.34
C ASN A 221 -0.92 15.33 -3.90
N ASN A 222 -1.35 16.46 -3.31
CA ASN A 222 -2.72 16.66 -2.78
C ASN A 222 -3.16 15.58 -1.75
N ILE A 223 -2.23 15.16 -0.90
CA ILE A 223 -2.48 14.24 0.21
C ILE A 223 -2.66 15.07 1.48
N LYS A 224 -3.68 14.74 2.28
CA LYS A 224 -3.85 15.35 3.61
C LYS A 224 -3.13 14.51 4.65
N ILE A 225 -2.45 15.16 5.57
CA ILE A 225 -1.79 14.55 6.71
C ILE A 225 -2.57 14.89 7.97
N ILE A 226 -2.79 13.87 8.80
CA ILE A 226 -3.25 14.04 10.17
C ILE A 226 -2.23 13.35 11.06
N ILE A 227 -1.69 14.05 12.04
CA ILE A 227 -0.83 13.49 13.09
C ILE A 227 -1.56 13.70 14.39
N SER A 228 -1.97 12.62 15.07
CA SER A 228 -2.79 12.75 16.26
C SER A 228 -2.37 11.83 17.38
N ASN A 229 -2.66 12.26 18.60
CA ASN A 229 -2.74 11.35 19.73
C ASN A 229 -3.93 10.40 19.57
N LEU A 230 -3.95 9.37 20.42
CA LEU A 230 -5.10 8.49 20.58
C LEU A 230 -6.17 9.13 21.46
#